data_AF-A0A3R8SRT6-F1
#
_entry.id   AF-A0A3R8SRT6-F1
#
_cell.length_a   1.000
_cell.length_b   1.000
_cell.length_c   1.000
_cell.angle_alpha   90.00
_cell.angle_beta   90.00
_cell.angle_gamma   90.00
#
_symmetry.space_group_name_H-M   'P 1'
#
loop_
_entity.id
_entity.type
_entity.pdbx_description
1 polymer ?
#
loop_
_entity_poly.entity_id
_entity_poly.type
_entity_poly.pdbx_seq_one_letter_code
_entity_poly.pdbx_strand_id
1 'polypeptide(L)'
;MNSAGENGRWGEGGGRGGRHAVVVGGSLAGLLAAHVLAAHADRVTVVERDRFPQGLEPRPGVPQGRHPHVLLQGGQTALESLLPGFLAELREAGAPRVGMPADMVLWQSGRWFRRVTATTHIYTGSRAQLEGLVRRRVLADPVISVLEGTDVVGFLGDATRVRGVLLRDRSGDPHAEPRPLEADLVVDASGSGTKAPQWLAAIGAERPREETIDTGLAYASRVYRGTDGALDGETRGYYAYPDPEQVHAGGALPLEDGSHLVIVSGLRGNEPPTDDDEFVTYAKRLPHPLLHRWLDEAEPLSSAFGYRRTANIRRRYDLPGHPAGFLATGDALCTFNPIYGQGMAVAAMSAVALRDALADPRRTPTTRRVQRALLAASRLAWDISAGADRKMPGAVGTATDGAPADRIAGWYLSRVQERAPGDPVVGRAFRAVLTLSEPVTALFAPPVARAVLFGPPGPTPTEPPATPERSVAPAG
;
A
#
# COMPACT_ATOMS: atom_id res chain seq x y z
N MET A 1 34.32 -18.48 28.98
CA MET A 1 33.36 -19.59 28.76
C MET A 1 32.11 -18.99 28.14
N ASN A 2 31.87 -19.31 26.87
CA ASN A 2 30.80 -18.77 26.03
C ASN A 2 29.42 -19.24 26.51
N SER A 3 28.51 -18.32 26.82
CA SER A 3 27.06 -18.54 26.68
C SER A 3 26.58 -17.64 25.55
N ALA A 4 26.38 -18.24 24.38
CA ALA A 4 25.83 -17.58 23.20
C ALA A 4 24.33 -17.90 23.13
N GLY A 5 23.55 -16.87 22.81
CA GLY A 5 22.10 -16.79 22.94
C GLY A 5 21.29 -17.98 22.40
N GLU A 6 20.30 -18.36 23.21
CA GLU A 6 19.18 -19.18 22.79
C GLU A 6 18.37 -18.43 21.73
N ASN A 7 18.52 -18.85 20.47
CA ASN A 7 17.71 -18.38 19.35
C ASN A 7 16.28 -18.92 19.52
N GLY A 8 15.38 -18.09 20.06
CA GLY A 8 13.97 -18.41 20.27
C GLY A 8 13.27 -18.90 19.01
N ARG A 9 12.98 -20.20 18.98
CA ARG A 9 12.21 -20.87 17.93
C ARG A 9 10.75 -20.43 17.99
N TRP A 10 10.17 -20.18 16.82
CA TRP A 10 8.72 -20.23 16.67
C TRP A 10 8.31 -21.70 16.56
N GLY A 11 8.13 -22.36 17.72
CA GLY A 11 7.83 -23.80 17.79
C GLY A 11 8.07 -24.51 19.13
N GLU A 12 8.80 -23.91 20.09
CA GLU A 12 9.04 -24.52 21.40
C GLU A 12 8.56 -23.60 22.53
N GLY A 13 7.39 -23.93 23.08
CA GLY A 13 6.72 -23.16 24.14
C GLY A 13 5.34 -23.70 24.51
N GLY A 14 5.15 -25.02 24.56
CA GLY A 14 3.87 -25.62 24.91
C GLY A 14 3.63 -25.68 26.43
N GLY A 15 3.26 -24.57 27.05
CA GLY A 15 2.66 -24.56 28.38
C GLY A 15 1.15 -24.77 28.27
N ARG A 16 0.63 -25.95 28.67
CA ARG A 16 -0.78 -26.36 28.93
C ARG A 16 -1.97 -25.83 28.07
N GLY A 17 -1.82 -24.95 27.08
CA GLY A 17 -2.92 -24.20 26.44
C GLY A 17 -2.79 -23.91 24.94
N GLY A 18 -1.93 -24.64 24.20
CA GLY A 18 -1.74 -24.45 22.76
C GLY A 18 -0.97 -23.16 22.39
N ARG A 19 -0.48 -23.07 21.14
CA ARG A 19 0.21 -21.91 20.58
C ARG A 19 -0.78 -20.79 20.29
N HIS A 20 -0.54 -19.61 20.86
CA HIS A 20 -1.41 -18.45 20.70
C HIS A 20 -0.68 -17.30 20.00
N ALA A 21 -1.25 -16.80 18.90
CA ALA A 21 -0.78 -15.58 18.26
C ALA A 21 -1.77 -14.43 18.46
N VAL A 22 -1.25 -13.24 18.72
CA VAL A 22 -2.02 -11.99 18.79
C VAL A 22 -1.64 -11.11 17.61
N VAL A 23 -2.62 -10.62 16.87
CA VAL A 23 -2.44 -9.64 15.80
C VAL A 23 -3.03 -8.30 16.24
N VAL A 24 -2.21 -7.26 16.29
CA VAL A 24 -2.64 -5.91 16.68
C VAL A 24 -3.08 -5.15 15.43
N GLY A 25 -4.38 -4.86 15.32
CA GLY A 25 -5.01 -4.19 14.19
C GLY A 25 -5.71 -5.15 13.23
N GLY A 26 -6.98 -4.86 12.92
CA GLY A 26 -7.85 -5.61 12.00
C GLY A 26 -7.92 -5.00 10.60
N SER A 27 -6.84 -4.37 10.14
CA SER A 27 -6.72 -3.87 8.76
C SER A 27 -6.45 -5.01 7.78
N LEU A 28 -6.37 -4.73 6.47
CA LEU A 28 -5.97 -5.72 5.47
C LEU A 28 -4.69 -6.49 5.85
N ALA A 29 -3.66 -5.79 6.35
CA ALA A 29 -2.40 -6.43 6.75
C ALA A 29 -2.59 -7.38 7.94
N GLY A 30 -3.39 -6.96 8.93
CA GLY A 30 -3.65 -7.76 10.12
C GLY A 30 -4.52 -8.99 9.83
N LEU A 31 -5.57 -8.83 9.03
CA LEU A 31 -6.44 -9.94 8.62
C LEU A 31 -5.67 -10.98 7.80
N LEU A 32 -4.84 -10.56 6.84
CA LEU A 32 -4.03 -11.50 6.07
C LEU A 32 -2.93 -12.16 6.90
N ALA A 33 -2.34 -11.44 7.88
CA ALA A 33 -1.42 -12.05 8.83
C ALA A 33 -2.13 -13.10 9.70
N ALA A 34 -3.32 -12.79 10.22
CA ALA A 34 -4.13 -13.71 11.02
C ALA A 34 -4.48 -14.98 10.22
N HIS A 35 -4.91 -14.81 8.97
CA HIS A 35 -5.19 -15.91 8.05
C HIS A 35 -4.00 -16.86 7.88
N VAL A 36 -2.80 -16.32 7.68
CA VAL A 36 -1.59 -17.14 7.56
C VAL A 36 -1.25 -17.82 8.89
N LEU A 37 -1.38 -17.11 10.01
CA LEU A 37 -1.06 -17.64 11.34
C LEU A 37 -2.02 -18.74 11.79
N ALA A 38 -3.26 -18.79 11.30
CA ALA A 38 -4.23 -19.84 11.63
C ALA A 38 -3.74 -21.25 11.25
N ALA A 39 -2.87 -21.37 10.24
CA ALA A 39 -2.23 -22.64 9.88
C ALA A 39 -1.06 -23.05 10.81
N HIS A 40 -0.61 -22.14 11.69
CA HIS A 40 0.60 -22.32 12.50
C HIS A 40 0.37 -22.14 14.01
N ALA A 41 -0.79 -21.65 14.43
CA ALA A 41 -1.18 -21.44 15.81
C ALA A 41 -2.48 -22.18 16.11
N ASP A 42 -2.67 -22.58 17.37
CA ASP A 42 -3.91 -23.24 17.83
C ASP A 42 -5.02 -22.20 18.09
N ARG A 43 -4.64 -20.93 18.28
CA ARG A 43 -5.54 -19.78 18.40
C ARG A 43 -4.89 -18.53 17.84
N VAL A 44 -5.69 -17.71 17.16
CA VAL A 44 -5.30 -16.35 16.74
C VAL A 44 -6.31 -15.35 17.27
N THR A 45 -5.84 -14.32 17.97
CA THR A 45 -6.69 -13.20 18.44
C THR A 45 -6.29 -11.92 17.73
N VAL A 46 -7.19 -11.36 16.92
CA VAL A 46 -7.04 -10.03 16.33
C VAL A 46 -7.59 -8.99 17.31
N VAL A 47 -6.78 -8.03 17.72
CA VAL A 47 -7.21 -6.93 18.59
C VAL A 47 -7.41 -5.69 17.73
N GLU A 48 -8.65 -5.21 17.64
CA GLU A 48 -9.03 -4.06 16.82
C GLU A 48 -9.66 -2.98 17.71
N ARG A 49 -9.18 -1.75 17.53
CA ARG A 49 -9.65 -0.59 18.30
C ARG A 49 -11.03 -0.14 17.84
N ASP A 50 -11.36 -0.32 16.58
CA ASP A 50 -12.67 -0.01 16.04
C ASP A 50 -13.65 -1.17 16.30
N ARG A 51 -14.93 -0.90 16.08
CA ARG A 51 -15.94 -1.94 15.82
C ARG A 51 -16.13 -2.04 14.31
N PHE A 52 -16.22 -3.25 13.77
CA PHE A 52 -16.40 -3.39 12.33
C PHE A 52 -17.81 -2.96 11.91
N PRO A 53 -17.94 -2.16 10.85
CA PRO A 53 -19.24 -1.79 10.32
C PRO A 53 -19.92 -3.01 9.69
N GLN A 54 -21.26 -3.02 9.72
CA GLN A 54 -22.06 -4.05 9.05
C GLN A 54 -22.08 -3.89 7.52
N GLY A 55 -21.78 -2.69 7.00
CA GLY A 55 -21.75 -2.38 5.57
C GLY A 55 -20.37 -1.95 5.06
N LEU A 56 -20.39 -1.14 4.00
CA LEU A 56 -19.22 -0.62 3.30
C LEU A 56 -18.74 0.73 3.85
N GLU A 57 -19.14 1.07 5.08
CA GLU A 57 -18.81 2.37 5.65
C GLU A 57 -17.31 2.47 6.00
N PRO A 58 -16.67 3.63 5.77
CA PRO A 58 -15.33 3.89 6.28
C PRO A 58 -15.29 3.83 7.81
N ARG A 59 -14.25 3.22 8.38
CA ARG A 59 -14.04 3.14 9.84
C ARG A 59 -13.01 4.17 10.35
N PRO A 60 -13.16 4.68 11.58
CA PRO A 60 -12.27 5.71 12.12
C PRO A 60 -10.79 5.34 12.15
N GLY A 61 -10.44 4.07 12.41
CA GLY A 61 -9.07 3.56 12.43
C GLY A 61 -8.42 3.42 11.06
N VAL A 62 -9.16 3.63 9.96
CA VAL A 62 -8.66 3.66 8.58
C VAL A 62 -9.07 4.98 7.91
N PRO A 63 -8.58 6.13 8.40
CA PRO A 63 -8.96 7.43 7.85
C PRO A 63 -8.60 7.57 6.37
N GLN A 64 -7.53 6.89 5.93
CA GLN A 64 -7.14 6.83 4.52
C GLN A 64 -8.19 6.17 3.62
N GLY A 65 -9.14 5.39 4.16
CA GLY A 65 -10.17 4.68 3.39
C GLY A 65 -11.15 5.58 2.63
N ARG A 66 -11.14 6.90 2.90
CA ARG A 66 -11.90 7.93 2.16
C ARG A 66 -11.18 8.44 0.89
N HIS A 67 -10.00 7.90 0.59
CA HIS A 67 -9.17 8.32 -0.53
C HIS A 67 -8.94 7.17 -1.51
N PRO A 68 -8.54 7.46 -2.76
CA PRO A 68 -8.30 6.43 -3.75
C PRO A 68 -7.36 5.34 -3.30
N HIS A 69 -7.82 4.12 -3.52
CA HIS A 69 -7.08 2.92 -3.24
C HIS A 69 -7.20 2.01 -4.46
N VAL A 70 -6.06 1.52 -4.91
CA VAL A 70 -5.99 0.65 -6.06
C VAL A 70 -5.37 -0.67 -5.66
N LEU A 71 -6.01 -1.78 -6.05
CA LEU A 71 -5.41 -3.09 -5.90
C LEU A 71 -4.53 -3.35 -7.13
N LEU A 72 -3.22 -3.11 -6.97
CA LEU A 72 -2.22 -3.36 -8.01
C LEU A 72 -2.10 -4.86 -8.32
N GLN A 73 -1.64 -5.18 -9.54
CA GLN A 73 -1.58 -6.56 -10.06
C GLN A 73 -0.74 -7.52 -9.18
N GLY A 74 0.36 -7.05 -8.59
CA GLY A 74 1.12 -7.85 -7.60
C GLY A 74 0.29 -8.21 -6.37
N GLY A 75 -0.50 -7.25 -5.88
CA GLY A 75 -1.45 -7.46 -4.79
C GLY A 75 -2.60 -8.40 -5.15
N GLN A 76 -3.11 -8.33 -6.38
CA GLN A 76 -4.12 -9.26 -6.89
C GLN A 76 -3.60 -10.70 -6.86
N THR A 77 -2.39 -10.92 -7.37
CA THR A 77 -1.75 -12.25 -7.40
C THR A 77 -1.53 -12.79 -5.98
N ALA A 78 -1.06 -11.94 -5.06
CA ALA A 78 -0.86 -12.30 -3.67
C ALA A 78 -2.19 -12.64 -2.96
N LEU A 79 -3.22 -11.82 -3.12
CA LEU A 79 -4.55 -12.08 -2.55
C LEU A 79 -5.17 -13.36 -3.10
N GLU A 80 -5.09 -13.61 -4.40
CA GLU A 80 -5.61 -14.83 -5.01
C GLU A 80 -4.85 -16.08 -4.51
N SER A 81 -3.54 -15.96 -4.25
CA SER A 81 -2.74 -17.05 -3.67
C SER A 81 -3.06 -17.32 -2.19
N LEU A 82 -3.46 -16.30 -1.44
CA LEU A 82 -3.82 -16.43 -0.01
C LEU A 82 -5.28 -16.87 0.14
N LEU A 83 -6.18 -16.29 -0.66
CA LEU A 83 -7.63 -16.46 -0.59
C LEU A 83 -8.15 -16.87 -1.99
N PRO A 84 -7.99 -18.12 -2.43
CA PRO A 84 -8.40 -18.56 -3.76
C PRO A 84 -9.87 -18.22 -4.09
N GLY A 85 -10.12 -17.68 -5.28
CA GLY A 85 -11.43 -17.19 -5.73
C GLY A 85 -11.77 -15.78 -5.27
N PHE A 86 -10.88 -15.07 -4.57
CA PHE A 86 -11.13 -13.72 -4.07
C PHE A 86 -11.37 -12.72 -5.19
N LEU A 87 -10.58 -12.77 -6.27
CA LEU A 87 -10.75 -11.84 -7.38
C LEU A 87 -12.06 -12.07 -8.15
N ALA A 88 -12.58 -13.31 -8.16
CA ALA A 88 -13.88 -13.59 -8.74
C ALA A 88 -15.00 -12.92 -7.94
N GLU A 89 -15.00 -13.12 -6.63
CA GLU A 89 -15.95 -12.50 -5.72
C GLU A 89 -15.86 -10.97 -5.72
N LEU A 90 -14.65 -10.40 -5.81
CA LEU A 90 -14.45 -8.96 -5.91
C LEU A 90 -15.10 -8.38 -7.18
N ARG A 91 -15.02 -9.09 -8.32
CA ARG A 91 -15.71 -8.70 -9.55
C ARG A 91 -17.22 -8.85 -9.44
N GLU A 92 -17.71 -9.93 -8.83
CA GLU A 92 -19.14 -10.14 -8.59
C GLU A 92 -19.74 -9.07 -7.67
N ALA A 93 -18.94 -8.56 -6.73
CA ALA A 93 -19.29 -7.42 -5.89
C ALA A 93 -19.30 -6.07 -6.63
N GLY A 94 -18.94 -6.04 -7.93
CA GLY A 94 -18.98 -4.84 -8.76
C GLY A 94 -17.72 -3.97 -8.74
N ALA A 95 -16.61 -4.45 -8.18
CA ALA A 95 -15.37 -3.68 -8.15
C ALA A 95 -14.89 -3.33 -9.58
N PRO A 96 -14.69 -2.04 -9.93
CA PRO A 96 -14.27 -1.66 -11.26
C PRO A 96 -12.88 -2.20 -11.57
N ARG A 97 -12.73 -2.81 -12.75
CA ARG A 97 -11.45 -3.29 -13.29
C ARG A 97 -11.01 -2.38 -14.43
N VAL A 98 -9.90 -1.68 -14.22
CA VAL A 98 -9.35 -0.68 -15.14
C VAL A 98 -8.06 -1.24 -15.76
N GLY A 99 -8.02 -1.34 -17.09
CA GLY A 99 -6.86 -1.80 -17.87
C GLY A 99 -5.93 -0.65 -18.26
N MET A 100 -4.66 -0.71 -17.87
CA MET A 100 -3.68 0.33 -18.19
C MET A 100 -2.76 -0.07 -19.35
N PRO A 101 -2.47 0.83 -20.31
CA PRO A 101 -2.91 2.23 -20.36
C PRO A 101 -4.24 2.45 -21.13
N ALA A 102 -4.89 1.41 -21.66
CA ALA A 102 -6.05 1.53 -22.55
C ALA A 102 -7.22 2.35 -21.96
N ASP A 103 -7.57 2.10 -20.71
CA ASP A 103 -8.76 2.67 -20.05
C ASP A 103 -8.46 4.01 -19.35
N MET A 104 -7.20 4.43 -19.31
CA MET A 104 -6.76 5.62 -18.56
C MET A 104 -6.09 6.66 -19.44
N VAL A 105 -6.41 7.92 -19.19
CA VAL A 105 -5.62 9.06 -19.68
C VAL A 105 -4.58 9.40 -18.62
N LEU A 106 -3.30 9.24 -18.97
CA LEU A 106 -2.18 9.43 -18.04
C LEU A 106 -1.25 10.53 -18.52
N TRP A 107 -0.90 11.44 -17.61
CA TRP A 107 0.10 12.48 -17.80
C TRP A 107 1.26 12.29 -16.82
N GLN A 108 2.49 12.29 -17.32
CA GLN A 108 3.68 12.26 -16.48
C GLN A 108 4.84 12.96 -17.17
N SER A 109 5.55 13.83 -16.45
CA SER A 109 6.78 14.49 -16.92
C SER A 109 6.62 15.17 -18.29
N GLY A 110 5.55 15.94 -18.44
CA GLY A 110 5.27 16.71 -19.66
C GLY A 110 4.72 15.89 -20.84
N ARG A 111 4.34 14.62 -20.64
CA ARG A 111 3.95 13.72 -21.74
C ARG A 111 2.65 12.98 -21.46
N TRP A 112 1.84 12.86 -22.50
CA TRP A 112 0.69 11.94 -22.54
C TRP A 112 1.15 10.51 -22.86
N PHE A 113 0.59 9.54 -22.15
CA PHE A 113 0.76 8.14 -22.52
C PHE A 113 -0.14 7.79 -23.69
N ARG A 114 0.39 6.99 -24.62
CA ARG A 114 -0.43 6.32 -25.64
C ARG A 114 -1.38 5.32 -24.97
N ARG A 115 -2.64 5.31 -25.42
CA ARG A 115 -3.67 4.37 -24.97
C ARG A 115 -3.68 3.11 -25.83
N VAL A 116 -2.59 2.34 -25.77
CA VAL A 116 -2.47 1.03 -26.42
C VAL A 116 -3.18 -0.06 -25.62
N THR A 117 -3.29 -1.28 -26.17
CA THR A 117 -3.83 -2.46 -25.48
C THR A 117 -3.30 -2.59 -24.06
N ALA A 118 -4.21 -2.81 -23.10
CA ALA A 118 -3.87 -2.90 -21.70
C ALA A 118 -2.86 -4.03 -21.43
N THR A 119 -1.80 -3.72 -20.69
CA THR A 119 -0.76 -4.68 -20.30
C THR A 119 -0.83 -5.06 -18.83
N THR A 120 -1.57 -4.28 -18.03
CA THR A 120 -1.83 -4.53 -16.61
C THR A 120 -3.24 -4.07 -16.28
N HIS A 121 -3.79 -4.55 -15.17
CA HIS A 121 -5.11 -4.18 -14.69
C HIS A 121 -5.08 -3.87 -13.20
N ILE A 122 -5.83 -2.88 -12.78
CA ILE A 122 -6.02 -2.49 -11.39
C ILE A 122 -7.51 -2.57 -11.02
N TYR A 123 -7.80 -2.77 -9.74
CA TYR A 123 -9.15 -2.53 -9.21
C TYR A 123 -9.19 -1.21 -8.46
N THR A 124 -10.21 -0.38 -8.67
CA THR A 124 -10.27 1.02 -8.16
C THR A 124 -11.43 1.29 -7.20
N GLY A 125 -12.23 0.28 -6.86
CA GLY A 125 -13.38 0.39 -5.95
C GLY A 125 -13.00 0.75 -4.50
N SER A 126 -14.01 0.90 -3.65
CA SER A 126 -13.80 1.31 -2.27
C SER A 126 -12.94 0.30 -1.49
N ARG A 127 -12.06 0.82 -0.65
CA ARG A 127 -11.28 -0.03 0.27
C ARG A 127 -12.18 -0.76 1.26
N ALA A 128 -13.31 -0.17 1.65
CA ALA A 128 -14.24 -0.80 2.56
C ALA A 128 -14.86 -2.08 1.97
N GLN A 129 -15.21 -2.08 0.68
CA GLN A 129 -15.65 -3.30 -0.02
C GLN A 129 -14.57 -4.38 0.03
N LEU A 130 -13.36 -4.06 -0.40
CA LEU A 130 -12.26 -5.02 -0.42
C LEU A 130 -11.93 -5.57 0.98
N GLU A 131 -11.78 -4.69 1.99
CA GLU A 131 -11.52 -5.10 3.37
C GLU A 131 -12.68 -5.91 3.95
N GLY A 132 -13.93 -5.57 3.63
CA GLY A 132 -15.12 -6.32 4.05
C GLY A 132 -15.15 -7.74 3.50
N LEU A 133 -14.82 -7.93 2.22
CA LEU A 133 -14.71 -9.25 1.60
C LEU A 133 -13.59 -10.08 2.24
N VAL A 134 -12.41 -9.51 2.43
CA VAL A 134 -11.29 -10.19 3.11
C VAL A 134 -11.67 -10.55 4.53
N ARG A 135 -12.23 -9.61 5.29
CA ARG A 135 -12.67 -9.82 6.67
C ARG A 135 -13.66 -10.98 6.76
N ARG A 136 -14.67 -11.02 5.89
CA ARG A 136 -15.65 -12.13 5.87
C ARG A 136 -14.96 -13.48 5.67
N ARG A 137 -14.02 -13.59 4.73
CA ARG A 137 -13.31 -14.85 4.47
C ARG A 137 -12.40 -15.26 5.62
N VAL A 138 -11.61 -14.32 6.14
CA VAL A 138 -10.66 -14.60 7.21
C VAL A 138 -11.37 -14.99 8.49
N LEU A 139 -12.43 -14.28 8.87
CA LEU A 139 -13.17 -14.54 10.11
C LEU A 139 -14.14 -15.73 10.02
N ALA A 140 -14.24 -16.39 8.87
CA ALA A 140 -14.95 -17.67 8.76
C ALA A 140 -14.14 -18.83 9.37
N ASP A 141 -12.84 -18.64 9.60
CA ASP A 141 -11.97 -19.61 10.27
C ASP A 141 -12.16 -19.55 11.80
N PRO A 142 -12.61 -20.65 12.46
CA PRO A 142 -12.86 -20.67 13.90
C PRO A 142 -11.61 -20.54 14.77
N VAL A 143 -10.40 -20.72 14.20
CA VAL A 143 -9.13 -20.47 14.90
C VAL A 143 -8.92 -18.98 15.15
N ILE A 144 -9.56 -18.12 14.35
CA ILE A 144 -9.40 -16.67 14.39
C ILE A 144 -10.57 -16.04 15.15
N SER A 145 -10.25 -15.26 16.17
CA SER A 145 -11.21 -14.48 16.94
C SER A 145 -10.83 -13.00 16.92
N VAL A 146 -11.80 -12.12 17.14
CA VAL A 146 -11.59 -10.66 17.16
C VAL A 146 -12.05 -10.08 18.48
N LEU A 147 -11.20 -9.24 19.08
CA LEU A 147 -11.55 -8.34 20.17
C LEU A 147 -11.69 -6.92 19.61
N GLU A 148 -12.92 -6.54 19.30
CA GLU A 148 -13.26 -5.20 18.82
C GLU A 148 -13.30 -4.17 19.96
N GLY A 149 -13.25 -2.88 19.64
CA GLY A 149 -13.35 -1.81 20.62
C GLY A 149 -12.24 -1.83 21.69
N THR A 150 -11.11 -2.49 21.39
CA THR A 150 -10.06 -2.77 22.36
C THR A 150 -8.73 -2.19 21.88
N ASP A 151 -8.12 -1.34 22.69
CA ASP A 151 -6.78 -0.79 22.43
C ASP A 151 -5.72 -1.73 23.02
N VAL A 152 -4.65 -1.99 22.25
CA VAL A 152 -3.38 -2.45 22.83
C VAL A 152 -2.66 -1.22 23.36
N VAL A 153 -2.20 -1.29 24.61
CA VAL A 153 -1.55 -0.15 25.30
C VAL A 153 -0.12 -0.45 25.76
N GLY A 154 0.34 -1.69 25.60
CA GLY A 154 1.69 -2.10 25.97
C GLY A 154 1.99 -3.55 25.60
N PHE A 155 3.25 -3.96 25.77
CA PHE A 155 3.69 -5.34 25.62
C PHE A 155 3.96 -5.98 26.98
N LEU A 156 3.77 -7.29 27.03
CA LEU A 156 4.23 -8.15 28.11
C LEU A 156 5.57 -8.77 27.71
N GLY A 157 6.52 -8.86 28.65
CA GLY A 157 7.81 -9.49 28.41
C GLY A 157 8.97 -8.63 28.89
N ASP A 158 10.11 -8.81 28.23
CA ASP A 158 11.38 -8.18 28.56
C ASP A 158 12.19 -7.87 27.29
N ALA A 159 13.40 -7.35 27.46
CA ALA A 159 14.31 -6.96 26.38
C ALA A 159 14.61 -8.10 25.37
N THR A 160 14.42 -9.36 25.77
CA THR A 160 14.77 -10.55 24.99
C THR A 160 13.56 -11.21 24.32
N ARG A 161 12.36 -11.06 24.89
CA ARG A 161 11.15 -11.71 24.36
C ARG A 161 9.86 -10.97 24.72
N VAL A 162 9.03 -10.75 23.70
CA VAL A 162 7.62 -10.37 23.85
C VAL A 162 6.79 -11.63 24.10
N ARG A 163 5.91 -11.56 25.11
CA ARG A 163 5.09 -12.67 25.63
C ARG A 163 3.60 -12.38 25.61
N GLY A 164 3.19 -11.28 24.97
CA GLY A 164 1.80 -10.87 24.90
C GLY A 164 1.62 -9.36 24.89
N VAL A 165 0.39 -8.93 25.12
CA VAL A 165 -0.03 -7.53 25.06
C VAL A 165 -0.83 -7.12 26.29
N LEU A 166 -0.83 -5.83 26.59
CA LEU A 166 -1.72 -5.19 27.55
C LEU A 166 -2.90 -4.58 26.80
N LEU A 167 -4.12 -4.90 27.24
CA LEU A 167 -5.38 -4.50 26.61
C LEU A 167 -6.14 -3.48 27.45
N ARG A 168 -6.84 -2.57 26.78
CA ARG A 168 -7.79 -1.64 27.39
C ARG A 168 -9.06 -1.56 26.55
N ASP A 169 -10.21 -1.73 27.18
CA ASP A 169 -11.51 -1.52 26.54
C ASP A 169 -11.74 -0.01 26.35
N ARG A 170 -12.18 0.42 25.16
CA ARG A 170 -12.46 1.83 24.85
C ARG A 170 -13.74 2.35 25.49
N SER A 171 -14.67 1.45 25.81
CA SER A 171 -15.94 1.78 26.47
C SER A 171 -15.87 1.68 28.00
N GLY A 172 -14.77 1.13 28.52
CA GLY A 172 -14.52 0.99 29.95
C GLY A 172 -13.95 2.25 30.61
N ASP A 173 -13.70 2.16 31.91
CA ASP A 173 -13.04 3.22 32.67
C ASP A 173 -11.61 3.45 32.12
N PRO A 174 -11.27 4.67 31.66
CA PRO A 174 -9.93 4.98 31.16
C PRO A 174 -8.83 4.84 32.21
N HIS A 175 -9.18 4.84 33.50
CA HIS A 175 -8.27 4.63 34.63
C HIS A 175 -8.16 3.17 35.07
N ALA A 176 -8.93 2.25 34.47
CA ALA A 176 -8.80 0.84 34.77
C ALA A 176 -7.41 0.31 34.39
N GLU A 177 -6.90 -0.58 35.24
CA GLU A 177 -5.65 -1.31 34.99
C GLU A 177 -5.76 -2.11 33.68
N PRO A 178 -4.77 -1.99 32.77
CA PRO A 178 -4.76 -2.76 31.54
C PRO A 178 -4.77 -4.27 31.81
N ARG A 179 -5.60 -5.01 31.07
CA ARG A 179 -5.73 -6.46 31.23
C ARG A 179 -4.67 -7.17 30.38
N PRO A 180 -3.90 -8.12 30.94
CA PRO A 180 -2.93 -8.89 30.16
C PRO A 180 -3.61 -9.89 29.22
N LEU A 181 -3.03 -10.07 28.03
CA LEU A 181 -3.30 -11.17 27.10
C LEU A 181 -1.96 -11.81 26.69
N GLU A 182 -1.67 -12.98 27.24
CA GLU A 182 -0.45 -13.74 26.91
C GLU A 182 -0.52 -14.32 25.50
N ALA A 183 0.63 -14.36 24.81
CA ALA A 183 0.78 -14.89 23.46
C ALA A 183 2.23 -15.34 23.20
N ASP A 184 2.39 -16.35 22.35
CA ASP A 184 3.70 -16.82 21.87
C ASP A 184 4.27 -15.92 20.76
N LEU A 185 3.39 -15.16 20.11
CA LEU A 185 3.73 -14.14 19.12
C LEU A 185 2.76 -12.99 19.16
N VAL A 186 3.33 -11.80 19.03
CA VAL A 186 2.60 -10.58 18.75
C VAL A 186 3.00 -10.10 17.36
N VAL A 187 2.03 -9.92 16.48
CA VAL A 187 2.22 -9.28 15.17
C VAL A 187 1.59 -7.90 15.20
N ASP A 188 2.40 -6.86 15.11
CA ASP A 188 1.91 -5.50 14.96
C ASP A 188 1.55 -5.21 13.50
N ALA A 189 0.25 -5.02 13.27
CA ALA A 189 -0.37 -4.59 12.01
C ALA A 189 -1.23 -3.34 12.22
N SER A 190 -0.92 -2.53 13.26
CA SER A 190 -1.68 -1.33 13.65
C SER A 190 -1.49 -0.14 12.70
N GLY A 191 -0.70 -0.34 11.64
CA GLY A 191 -0.49 0.60 10.56
C GLY A 191 0.49 1.73 10.91
N SER A 192 0.41 2.83 10.16
CA SER A 192 1.37 3.96 10.28
C SER A 192 1.34 4.65 11.64
N GLY A 193 0.25 4.46 12.41
CA GLY A 193 0.08 4.96 13.77
C GLY A 193 0.67 4.08 14.88
N THR A 194 1.43 3.03 14.53
CA THR A 194 2.01 2.07 15.49
C THR A 194 2.69 2.74 16.69
N LYS A 195 2.52 2.10 17.85
CA LYS A 195 3.19 2.44 19.10
C LYS A 195 4.17 1.34 19.57
N ALA A 196 4.44 0.34 18.72
CA ALA A 196 5.35 -0.75 19.04
C ALA A 196 6.77 -0.29 19.43
N PRO A 197 7.38 0.73 18.81
CA PRO A 197 8.67 1.25 19.28
C PRO A 197 8.64 1.70 20.75
N GLN A 198 7.56 2.33 21.19
CA GLN A 198 7.40 2.79 22.58
C GLN A 198 7.16 1.60 23.51
N TRP A 199 6.35 0.63 23.10
CA TRP A 199 6.06 -0.56 23.89
C TRP A 199 7.29 -1.48 24.05
N LEU A 200 8.13 -1.59 23.02
CA LEU A 200 9.41 -2.30 23.10
C LEU A 200 10.37 -1.63 24.08
N ALA A 201 10.51 -0.31 24.01
CA ALA A 201 11.34 0.43 24.96
C ALA A 201 10.87 0.26 26.41
N ALA A 202 9.55 0.21 26.63
CA ALA A 202 8.96 0.04 27.96
C ALA A 202 9.28 -1.32 28.61
N ILE A 203 9.51 -2.37 27.82
CA ILE A 203 9.96 -3.69 28.31
C ILE A 203 11.49 -3.83 28.31
N GLY A 204 12.23 -2.75 28.04
CA GLY A 204 13.69 -2.71 28.03
C GLY A 204 14.35 -3.12 26.72
N ALA A 205 13.59 -3.32 25.64
CA ALA A 205 14.14 -3.64 24.31
C ALA A 205 14.60 -2.38 23.55
N GLU A 206 15.52 -2.56 22.60
CA GLU A 206 15.97 -1.48 21.73
C GLU A 206 14.85 -1.04 20.76
N ARG A 207 14.73 0.27 20.53
CA ARG A 207 13.81 0.80 19.51
C ARG A 207 14.36 0.50 18.11
N PRO A 208 13.51 0.16 17.12
CA PRO A 208 13.98 0.03 15.75
C PRO A 208 14.53 1.36 15.24
N ARG A 209 15.62 1.30 14.48
CA ARG A 209 16.06 2.44 13.66
C ARG A 209 14.98 2.75 12.63
N GLU A 210 14.59 4.01 12.53
CA GLU A 210 13.64 4.50 11.52
C GLU A 210 14.38 5.24 10.40
N GLU A 211 13.98 4.96 9.17
CA GLU A 211 14.42 5.67 7.98
C GLU A 211 13.21 6.39 7.39
N THR A 212 13.31 7.71 7.22
CA THR A 212 12.16 8.56 6.85
C THR A 212 12.48 9.39 5.62
N ILE A 213 11.50 9.54 4.73
CA ILE A 213 11.48 10.50 3.62
C ILE A 213 10.10 11.16 3.61
N ASP A 214 10.07 12.48 3.83
CA ASP A 214 8.86 13.28 3.87
C ASP A 214 8.92 14.42 2.84
N THR A 215 8.06 14.35 1.83
CA THR A 215 7.89 15.38 0.81
C THR A 215 6.90 16.47 1.22
N GLY A 216 6.21 16.28 2.35
CA GLY A 216 5.08 17.09 2.76
C GLY A 216 3.85 16.89 1.87
N LEU A 217 3.76 15.77 1.12
CA LEU A 217 2.61 15.50 0.26
C LEU A 217 1.31 15.58 1.07
N ALA A 218 0.36 16.31 0.53
CA ALA A 218 -0.98 16.43 1.04
C ALA A 218 -1.95 16.10 -0.08
N TYR A 219 -3.06 15.44 0.25
CA TYR A 219 -4.14 15.23 -0.72
C TYR A 219 -5.50 15.50 -0.13
N ALA A 220 -6.41 15.87 -1.01
CA ALA A 220 -7.83 15.98 -0.74
C ALA A 220 -8.57 15.05 -1.70
N SER A 221 -9.66 14.44 -1.24
CA SER A 221 -10.50 13.59 -2.08
C SER A 221 -11.98 13.85 -1.86
N ARG A 222 -12.75 13.67 -2.92
CA ARG A 222 -14.19 13.88 -2.94
C ARG A 222 -14.84 12.95 -3.96
N VAL A 223 -16.03 12.46 -3.64
CA VAL A 223 -16.80 11.56 -4.52
C VAL A 223 -17.70 12.40 -5.42
N TYR A 224 -17.75 12.05 -6.70
CA TYR A 224 -18.55 12.72 -7.72
C TYR A 224 -19.30 11.70 -8.58
N ARG A 225 -20.48 12.08 -9.08
CA ARG A 225 -21.21 11.36 -10.12
C ARG A 225 -21.10 12.13 -11.43
N GLY A 226 -20.50 11.50 -12.44
CA GLY A 226 -20.51 12.02 -13.80
C GLY A 226 -21.85 11.77 -14.49
N THR A 227 -22.07 12.44 -15.62
CA THR A 227 -23.28 12.33 -16.45
C THR A 227 -23.42 10.97 -17.13
N ASP A 228 -22.33 10.47 -17.71
CA ASP A 228 -22.34 9.25 -18.54
C ASP A 228 -21.52 8.08 -17.96
N GLY A 229 -21.15 8.16 -16.68
CA GLY A 229 -20.35 7.11 -16.00
C GLY A 229 -18.90 6.97 -16.50
N ALA A 230 -18.45 7.88 -17.38
CA ALA A 230 -17.07 8.03 -17.85
C ALA A 230 -16.60 9.48 -17.63
N LEU A 231 -15.29 9.71 -17.73
CA LEU A 231 -14.71 11.05 -17.65
C LEU A 231 -14.81 11.83 -18.96
N ASP A 232 -14.58 11.14 -20.08
CA ASP A 232 -14.69 11.69 -21.43
C ASP A 232 -14.71 10.53 -22.44
N GLY A 233 -15.85 10.30 -23.09
CA GLY A 233 -16.05 9.19 -24.03
C GLY A 233 -15.73 7.81 -23.43
N GLU A 234 -14.71 7.13 -23.95
CA GLU A 234 -14.26 5.81 -23.47
C GLU A 234 -13.26 5.89 -22.29
N THR A 235 -13.05 7.06 -21.70
CA THR A 235 -12.08 7.27 -20.62
C THR A 235 -12.67 6.91 -19.27
N ARG A 236 -12.20 5.80 -18.69
CA ARG A 236 -12.65 5.33 -17.36
C ARG A 236 -11.93 6.00 -16.20
N GLY A 237 -10.72 6.51 -16.44
CA GLY A 237 -9.92 7.15 -15.41
C GLY A 237 -8.91 8.13 -15.98
N TYR A 238 -8.51 9.08 -15.14
CA TYR A 238 -7.53 10.11 -15.48
C TYR A 238 -6.55 10.23 -14.32
N TYR A 239 -5.26 10.38 -14.61
CA TYR A 239 -4.28 10.73 -13.58
C TYR A 239 -3.12 11.55 -14.15
N ALA A 240 -2.86 12.69 -13.52
CA ALA A 240 -1.64 13.47 -13.70
C ALA A 240 -0.70 13.24 -12.51
N TYR A 241 0.45 12.64 -12.79
CA TYR A 241 1.51 12.41 -11.81
C TYR A 241 2.33 13.69 -11.59
N PRO A 242 2.82 13.91 -10.36
CA PRO A 242 3.65 15.06 -10.09
C PRO A 242 5.08 14.80 -10.54
N ASP A 243 5.81 15.87 -10.79
CA ASP A 243 7.24 15.87 -11.07
C ASP A 243 7.88 17.14 -10.45
N PRO A 244 9.21 17.31 -10.49
CA PRO A 244 9.86 18.45 -9.87
C PRO A 244 9.44 19.83 -10.41
N GLU A 245 8.90 19.90 -11.63
CA GLU A 245 8.43 21.13 -12.27
C GLU A 245 6.90 21.29 -12.14
N GLN A 246 6.17 20.20 -11.94
CA GLN A 246 4.74 20.16 -11.66
C GLN A 246 4.43 19.44 -10.34
N VAL A 247 4.24 20.22 -9.28
CA VAL A 247 3.97 19.68 -7.93
C VAL A 247 2.49 19.39 -7.67
N HIS A 248 1.57 19.82 -8.54
CA HIS A 248 0.14 19.54 -8.45
C HIS A 248 -0.20 18.28 -9.25
N ALA A 249 -0.73 17.29 -8.54
CA ALA A 249 -1.16 16.02 -9.10
C ALA A 249 -2.62 15.75 -8.79
N GLY A 250 -3.24 14.86 -9.55
CA GLY A 250 -4.63 14.53 -9.33
C GLY A 250 -5.24 13.70 -10.43
N GLY A 251 -6.42 13.19 -10.16
CA GLY A 251 -7.09 12.26 -11.04
C GLY A 251 -8.47 11.88 -10.55
N ALA A 252 -9.15 11.07 -11.35
CA ALA A 252 -10.41 10.44 -11.01
C ALA A 252 -10.35 8.95 -11.34
N LEU A 253 -10.88 8.13 -10.44
CA LEU A 253 -10.98 6.69 -10.60
C LEU A 253 -12.41 6.22 -10.30
N PRO A 254 -12.92 5.21 -11.03
CA PRO A 254 -14.29 4.76 -10.86
C PRO A 254 -14.46 3.93 -9.59
N LEU A 255 -15.63 4.03 -8.97
CA LEU A 255 -16.11 3.25 -7.84
C LEU A 255 -17.18 2.23 -8.26
N GLU A 256 -17.45 1.27 -7.39
CA GLU A 256 -18.36 0.13 -7.62
C GLU A 256 -19.82 0.52 -7.89
N ASP A 257 -20.24 1.71 -7.47
CA ASP A 257 -21.60 2.24 -7.67
C ASP A 257 -21.73 3.12 -8.93
N GLY A 258 -20.68 3.20 -9.76
CA GLY A 258 -20.61 4.03 -10.96
C GLY A 258 -20.22 5.49 -10.69
N SER A 259 -20.04 5.90 -9.43
CA SER A 259 -19.45 7.19 -9.09
C SER A 259 -17.93 7.17 -9.32
N HIS A 260 -17.28 8.33 -9.18
CA HIS A 260 -15.84 8.48 -9.27
C HIS A 260 -15.29 9.13 -8.02
N LEU A 261 -14.15 8.60 -7.54
CA LEU A 261 -13.39 9.22 -6.48
C LEU A 261 -12.32 10.11 -7.10
N VAL A 262 -12.46 11.41 -6.89
CA VAL A 262 -11.50 12.42 -7.35
C VAL A 262 -10.48 12.67 -6.25
N ILE A 263 -9.21 12.73 -6.63
CA ILE A 263 -8.11 13.13 -5.76
C ILE A 263 -7.33 14.27 -6.40
N VAL A 264 -6.96 15.24 -5.58
CA VAL A 264 -5.94 16.24 -5.90
C VAL A 264 -4.89 16.23 -4.80
N SER A 265 -3.66 16.51 -5.17
CA SER A 265 -2.52 16.47 -4.26
C SER A 265 -1.49 17.53 -4.60
N GLY A 266 -0.80 18.01 -3.57
CA GLY A 266 0.32 18.93 -3.69
C GLY A 266 1.38 18.64 -2.65
N LEU A 267 2.61 19.04 -2.95
CA LEU A 267 3.73 18.96 -2.01
C LEU A 267 3.64 20.07 -0.95
N ARG A 268 4.62 20.09 -0.04
CA ARG A 268 4.78 21.10 1.00
C ARG A 268 4.57 22.52 0.46
N GLY A 269 3.68 23.27 1.11
CA GLY A 269 3.31 24.65 0.73
C GLY A 269 2.31 24.77 -0.42
N ASN A 270 1.88 23.64 -1.00
CA ASN A 270 0.87 23.58 -2.06
C ASN A 270 -0.25 22.62 -1.67
N GLU A 271 -0.53 22.47 -0.38
CA GLU A 271 -1.50 21.52 0.11
C GLU A 271 -2.92 21.84 -0.41
N PRO A 272 -3.69 20.84 -0.88
CA PRO A 272 -5.06 21.09 -1.31
C PRO A 272 -5.96 21.45 -0.10
N PRO A 273 -6.98 22.29 -0.36
CA PRO A 273 -7.98 22.68 0.63
C PRO A 273 -8.96 21.53 0.91
N THR A 274 -9.71 21.68 1.99
CA THR A 274 -10.84 20.80 2.35
C THR A 274 -12.20 21.49 2.26
N ASP A 275 -12.21 22.75 1.81
CA ASP A 275 -13.43 23.44 1.41
C ASP A 275 -13.87 22.96 0.02
N ASP A 276 -15.18 22.79 -0.18
CA ASP A 276 -15.75 22.16 -1.37
C ASP A 276 -15.57 23.02 -2.64
N ASP A 277 -15.66 24.34 -2.54
CA ASP A 277 -15.51 25.25 -3.68
C ASP A 277 -14.03 25.52 -3.99
N GLU A 278 -13.22 25.63 -2.94
CA GLU A 278 -11.76 25.74 -3.10
C GLU A 278 -11.16 24.46 -3.70
N PHE A 279 -11.73 23.28 -3.41
CA PHE A 279 -11.31 22.00 -4.01
C PHE A 279 -11.42 22.02 -5.54
N VAL A 280 -12.55 22.47 -6.07
CA VAL A 280 -12.77 22.58 -7.52
C VAL A 280 -11.83 23.62 -8.13
N THR A 281 -11.62 24.73 -7.44
CA THR A 281 -10.66 25.76 -7.86
C THR A 281 -9.22 25.23 -7.89
N TYR A 282 -8.84 24.40 -6.92
CA TYR A 282 -7.51 23.78 -6.86
C TYR A 282 -7.24 22.88 -8.07
N ALA A 283 -8.24 22.13 -8.57
CA ALA A 283 -8.10 21.26 -9.74
C ALA A 283 -7.67 22.01 -11.02
N LYS A 284 -7.89 23.34 -11.10
CA LYS A 284 -7.43 24.20 -12.21
C LYS A 284 -5.90 24.34 -12.27
N ARG A 285 -5.17 23.99 -11.21
CA ARG A 285 -3.70 24.02 -11.15
C ARG A 285 -3.03 22.79 -11.77
N LEU A 286 -3.82 21.75 -12.09
CA LEU A 286 -3.30 20.58 -12.79
C LEU A 286 -2.82 20.93 -14.21
N PRO A 287 -1.90 20.14 -14.79
CA PRO A 287 -1.32 20.40 -16.12
C PRO A 287 -2.30 20.60 -17.27
N HIS A 288 -3.52 20.06 -17.14
CA HIS A 288 -4.48 20.02 -18.23
C HIS A 288 -5.91 20.21 -17.72
N PRO A 289 -6.79 20.90 -18.47
CA PRO A 289 -8.14 21.22 -18.05
C PRO A 289 -9.12 20.06 -17.89
N LEU A 290 -8.74 18.85 -18.34
CA LEU A 290 -9.65 17.70 -18.46
C LEU A 290 -10.41 17.41 -17.16
N LEU A 291 -9.70 17.31 -16.02
CA LEU A 291 -10.36 17.02 -14.75
C LEU A 291 -11.30 18.14 -14.31
N HIS A 292 -10.90 19.41 -14.43
CA HIS A 292 -11.76 20.51 -13.97
C HIS A 292 -12.99 20.67 -14.85
N ARG A 293 -12.88 20.46 -16.18
CA ARG A 293 -14.05 20.54 -17.07
C ARG A 293 -15.07 19.46 -16.73
N TRP A 294 -14.60 18.26 -16.41
CA TRP A 294 -15.48 17.19 -15.96
C TRP A 294 -16.13 17.51 -14.60
N LEU A 295 -15.37 18.13 -13.68
CA LEU A 295 -15.90 18.57 -12.38
C LEU A 295 -16.99 19.65 -12.50
N ASP A 296 -16.95 20.51 -13.53
CA ASP A 296 -17.96 21.55 -13.75
C ASP A 296 -19.35 20.96 -14.08
N GLU A 297 -19.40 19.73 -14.60
CA GLU A 297 -20.64 19.04 -14.98
C GLU A 297 -21.04 17.93 -13.99
N ALA A 298 -20.12 17.48 -13.14
CA ALA A 298 -20.33 16.36 -12.23
C ALA A 298 -21.03 16.76 -10.92
N GLU A 299 -21.93 15.89 -10.43
CA GLU A 299 -22.62 16.07 -9.14
C GLU A 299 -21.69 15.64 -7.99
N PRO A 300 -21.39 16.50 -7.00
CA PRO A 300 -20.65 16.07 -5.82
C PRO A 300 -21.52 15.24 -4.87
N LEU A 301 -21.00 14.09 -4.42
CA LEU A 301 -21.70 13.16 -3.52
C LEU A 301 -21.16 13.16 -2.08
N SER A 302 -20.04 13.84 -1.83
CA SER A 302 -19.43 13.95 -0.51
C SER A 302 -18.82 15.33 -0.29
N SER A 303 -18.50 15.68 0.95
CA SER A 303 -17.55 16.78 1.23
C SER A 303 -16.12 16.39 0.83
N ALA A 304 -15.23 17.38 0.71
CA ALA A 304 -13.81 17.15 0.54
C ALA A 304 -13.15 16.67 1.86
N PHE A 305 -12.38 15.59 1.77
CA PHE A 305 -11.62 15.02 2.89
C PHE A 305 -10.13 15.19 2.64
N GLY A 306 -9.40 15.73 3.62
CA GLY A 306 -7.95 15.94 3.54
C GLY A 306 -7.14 14.89 4.28
N TYR A 307 -5.93 14.61 3.79
CA TYR A 307 -4.95 13.75 4.47
C TYR A 307 -3.53 14.27 4.28
N ARG A 308 -2.75 14.22 5.36
CA ARG A 308 -1.42 14.86 5.46
C ARG A 308 -0.31 13.95 6.02
N ARG A 309 -0.62 12.69 6.37
CA ARG A 309 0.37 11.75 6.96
C ARG A 309 1.00 10.88 5.87
N THR A 310 1.85 11.46 5.04
CA THR A 310 2.31 10.83 3.78
C THR A 310 3.78 10.45 3.76
N ALA A 311 4.51 10.66 4.86
CA ALA A 311 5.92 10.32 4.94
C ALA A 311 6.14 8.81 4.70
N ASN A 312 7.15 8.51 3.88
CA ASN A 312 7.68 7.15 3.79
C ASN A 312 8.46 6.87 5.07
N ILE A 313 8.12 5.79 5.78
CA ILE A 313 8.80 5.41 7.02
C ILE A 313 9.11 3.92 6.95
N ARG A 314 10.38 3.55 7.08
CA ARG A 314 10.83 2.16 7.15
C ARG A 314 11.43 1.89 8.53
N ARG A 315 10.87 0.93 9.25
CA ARG A 315 11.32 0.53 10.59
C ARG A 315 12.19 -0.72 10.51
N ARG A 316 13.43 -0.62 10.98
CA ARG A 316 14.47 -1.64 10.80
C ARG A 316 14.44 -2.73 11.88
N TYR A 317 13.29 -3.39 12.00
CA TYR A 317 13.11 -4.59 12.85
C TYR A 317 13.91 -5.81 12.36
N ASP A 318 14.48 -5.76 11.15
CA ASP A 318 15.33 -6.79 10.54
C ASP A 318 16.76 -6.87 11.12
N LEU A 319 17.17 -5.82 11.81
CA LEU A 319 18.49 -5.69 12.44
C LEU A 319 18.57 -6.55 13.72
N PRO A 320 19.78 -6.86 14.22
CA PRO A 320 19.96 -7.46 15.55
C PRO A 320 19.40 -6.55 16.67
N GLY A 321 19.17 -7.12 17.85
CA GLY A 321 18.77 -6.36 19.04
C GLY A 321 17.27 -6.37 19.37
N HIS A 322 16.43 -6.89 18.48
CA HIS A 322 14.98 -6.98 18.71
C HIS A 322 14.59 -8.29 19.40
N PRO A 323 13.61 -8.24 20.33
CA PRO A 323 13.18 -9.41 21.09
C PRO A 323 12.52 -10.46 20.20
N ALA A 324 12.61 -11.73 20.60
CA ALA A 324 11.83 -12.80 20.01
C ALA A 324 10.32 -12.62 20.31
N GLY A 325 9.45 -13.28 19.54
CA GLY A 325 8.00 -13.25 19.79
C GLY A 325 7.30 -11.97 19.32
N PHE A 326 7.98 -11.13 18.52
CA PHE A 326 7.40 -9.92 17.95
C PHE A 326 7.70 -9.80 16.45
N LEU A 327 6.66 -9.54 15.64
CA LEU A 327 6.80 -9.18 14.24
C LEU A 327 6.04 -7.88 13.95
N ALA A 328 6.52 -7.08 13.01
CA ALA A 328 5.80 -5.95 12.45
C ALA A 328 5.50 -6.21 10.97
N THR A 329 4.31 -5.82 10.50
CA THR A 329 3.87 -5.97 9.10
C THR A 329 3.01 -4.78 8.63
N GLY A 330 2.77 -4.68 7.32
CA GLY A 330 2.06 -3.55 6.72
C GLY A 330 2.72 -2.20 7.03
N ASP A 331 1.92 -1.14 7.19
CA ASP A 331 2.43 0.21 7.48
C ASP A 331 3.07 0.33 8.88
N ALA A 332 2.90 -0.65 9.78
CA ALA A 332 3.66 -0.68 11.03
C ALA A 332 5.15 -0.99 10.76
N LEU A 333 5.44 -1.79 9.73
CA LEU A 333 6.80 -2.09 9.29
C LEU A 333 7.35 -1.05 8.31
N CYS A 334 6.58 -0.76 7.26
CA CYS A 334 7.00 0.07 6.13
C CYS A 334 5.80 0.86 5.60
N THR A 335 5.75 2.16 5.92
CA THR A 335 4.74 3.09 5.41
C THR A 335 5.24 3.71 4.11
N PHE A 336 4.37 3.79 3.11
CA PHE A 336 4.68 4.43 1.83
C PHE A 336 3.86 5.69 1.62
N ASN A 337 4.40 6.58 0.80
CA ASN A 337 3.65 7.66 0.20
C ASN A 337 2.49 7.06 -0.62
N PRO A 338 1.23 7.37 -0.29
CA PRO A 338 0.05 6.71 -0.87
C PRO A 338 -0.20 7.08 -2.34
N ILE A 339 0.49 8.09 -2.89
CA ILE A 339 0.37 8.48 -4.30
C ILE A 339 0.66 7.32 -5.27
N TYR A 340 1.47 6.34 -4.85
CA TYR A 340 1.84 5.19 -5.67
C TYR A 340 0.85 4.01 -5.55
N GLY A 341 -0.14 4.07 -4.65
CA GLY A 341 -1.15 3.01 -4.51
C GLY A 341 -0.63 1.64 -4.03
N GLN A 342 0.57 1.57 -3.44
CA GLN A 342 1.27 0.31 -3.19
C GLN A 342 0.86 -0.41 -1.90
N GLY A 343 0.29 0.29 -0.92
CA GLY A 343 0.11 -0.24 0.45
C GLY A 343 -0.67 -1.56 0.53
N MET A 344 -1.78 -1.69 -0.21
CA MET A 344 -2.59 -2.92 -0.20
C MET A 344 -1.87 -4.11 -0.83
N ALA A 345 -1.15 -3.87 -1.93
CA ALA A 345 -0.36 -4.88 -2.60
C ALA A 345 0.78 -5.35 -1.70
N VAL A 346 1.51 -4.43 -1.07
CA VAL A 346 2.60 -4.76 -0.13
C VAL A 346 2.09 -5.51 1.09
N ALA A 347 0.92 -5.15 1.63
CA ALA A 347 0.30 -5.89 2.73
C ALA A 347 0.03 -7.36 2.36
N ALA A 348 -0.56 -7.60 1.18
CA ALA A 348 -0.81 -8.96 0.69
C ALA A 348 0.49 -9.73 0.39
N MET A 349 1.46 -9.10 -0.27
CA MET A 349 2.77 -9.70 -0.54
C MET A 349 3.54 -10.01 0.75
N SER A 350 3.39 -9.18 1.79
CA SER A 350 3.99 -9.42 3.10
C SER A 350 3.36 -10.64 3.78
N ALA A 351 2.05 -10.84 3.64
CA ALA A 351 1.39 -12.07 4.13
C ALA A 351 1.83 -13.32 3.36
N VAL A 352 2.04 -13.24 2.04
CA VAL A 352 2.67 -14.33 1.28
C VAL A 352 4.08 -14.61 1.81
N ALA A 353 4.89 -13.58 2.04
CA ALA A 353 6.23 -13.76 2.61
C ALA A 353 6.21 -14.35 4.03
N LEU A 354 5.20 -14.01 4.85
CA LEU A 354 4.96 -14.63 6.15
C LEU A 354 4.72 -16.14 5.99
N ARG A 355 3.76 -16.51 5.13
CA ARG A 355 3.39 -17.91 4.85
C ARG A 355 4.62 -18.71 4.41
N ASP A 356 5.32 -18.19 3.41
CA ASP A 356 6.47 -18.89 2.82
C ASP A 356 7.63 -19.00 3.82
N ALA A 357 7.84 -18.00 4.67
CA ALA A 357 8.89 -18.03 5.70
C ALA A 357 8.57 -19.00 6.85
N LEU A 358 7.29 -19.16 7.21
CA LEU A 358 6.83 -20.11 8.24
C LEU A 358 6.76 -21.54 7.71
N ALA A 359 6.47 -21.73 6.41
CA ALA A 359 6.33 -23.03 5.78
C ALA A 359 7.64 -23.64 5.22
N ASP A 360 8.75 -22.88 5.17
CA ASP A 360 10.04 -23.35 4.61
C ASP A 360 10.63 -24.52 5.42
N PRO A 361 10.57 -25.78 4.92
CA PRO A 361 10.95 -26.95 5.72
C PRO A 361 12.46 -27.05 5.94
N ARG A 362 13.24 -26.27 5.19
CA ARG A 362 14.72 -26.32 5.21
C ARG A 362 15.31 -25.48 6.33
N ARG A 363 14.52 -24.60 6.97
CA ARG A 363 15.06 -23.55 7.84
C ARG A 363 14.09 -23.23 8.97
N THR A 364 14.62 -23.15 10.18
CA THR A 364 13.85 -22.74 11.36
C THR A 364 13.30 -21.31 11.21
N PRO A 365 11.99 -21.08 11.39
CA PRO A 365 11.38 -19.76 11.28
C PRO A 365 11.63 -18.93 12.54
N THR A 366 12.84 -18.40 12.71
CA THR A 366 13.10 -17.46 13.81
C THR A 366 12.42 -16.12 13.54
N THR A 367 12.03 -15.40 14.61
CA THR A 367 11.42 -14.06 14.54
C THR A 367 12.19 -13.13 13.58
N ARG A 368 13.52 -13.07 13.72
CA ARG A 368 14.39 -12.26 12.86
C ARG A 368 14.37 -12.69 11.39
N ARG A 369 14.32 -14.00 11.11
CA ARG A 369 14.25 -14.53 9.74
C ARG A 369 12.94 -14.13 9.09
N VAL A 370 11.83 -14.31 9.80
CA VAL A 370 10.50 -13.92 9.32
C VAL A 370 10.42 -12.41 9.11
N GLN A 371 10.90 -11.61 10.07
CA GLN A 371 10.92 -10.15 9.95
C GLN A 371 11.72 -9.65 8.74
N ARG A 372 12.83 -10.31 8.41
CA ARG A 372 13.61 -10.04 7.18
C ARG A 372 12.83 -10.37 5.91
N ALA A 373 12.06 -11.46 5.90
CA ALA A 373 11.22 -11.81 4.77
C ALA A 373 10.09 -10.79 4.57
N LEU A 374 9.43 -10.37 5.65
CA LEU A 374 8.42 -9.30 5.64
C LEU A 374 9.00 -8.00 5.08
N LEU A 375 10.18 -7.57 5.57
CA LEU A 375 10.81 -6.35 5.09
C LEU A 375 11.24 -6.48 3.62
N ALA A 376 11.73 -7.64 3.20
CA ALA A 376 12.12 -7.89 1.81
C ALA A 376 10.92 -7.79 0.84
N ALA A 377 9.72 -8.23 1.24
CA ALA A 377 8.50 -8.09 0.45
C ALA A 377 8.13 -6.62 0.19
N SER A 378 8.52 -5.72 1.10
CA SER A 378 8.27 -4.27 1.02
C SER A 378 9.32 -3.50 0.19
N ARG A 379 10.43 -4.16 -0.19
CA ARG A 379 11.63 -3.50 -0.73
C ARG A 379 11.40 -2.81 -2.07
N LEU A 380 10.72 -3.48 -3.00
CA LEU A 380 10.46 -2.91 -4.33
C LEU A 380 9.62 -1.63 -4.24
N ALA A 381 8.55 -1.66 -3.44
CA ALA A 381 7.69 -0.50 -3.19
C ALA A 381 8.48 0.64 -2.52
N TRP A 382 9.34 0.32 -1.56
CA TRP A 382 10.21 1.31 -0.92
C TRP A 382 11.17 1.95 -1.93
N ASP A 383 11.84 1.14 -2.75
CA ASP A 383 12.84 1.64 -3.70
C ASP A 383 12.20 2.54 -4.77
N ILE A 384 10.97 2.21 -5.22
CA ILE A 384 10.17 3.06 -6.13
C ILE A 384 9.78 4.37 -5.44
N SER A 385 9.14 4.30 -4.28
CA SER A 385 8.60 5.47 -3.58
C SER A 385 9.72 6.41 -3.11
N ALA A 386 10.75 5.87 -2.46
CA ALA A 386 11.91 6.64 -2.01
C ALA A 386 12.71 7.23 -3.17
N GLY A 387 12.86 6.49 -4.28
CA GLY A 387 13.59 6.95 -5.46
C GLY A 387 12.94 8.15 -6.15
N ALA A 388 11.62 8.15 -6.24
CA ALA A 388 10.84 9.26 -6.80
C ALA A 388 10.76 10.44 -5.81
N ASP A 389 10.44 10.19 -4.55
CA ASP A 389 10.24 11.25 -3.55
C ASP A 389 11.52 12.04 -3.22
N ARG A 390 12.71 11.41 -3.30
CA ARG A 390 14.00 12.10 -3.15
C ARG A 390 14.23 13.23 -4.15
N LYS A 391 13.65 13.11 -5.34
CA LYS A 391 13.82 14.09 -6.42
C LYS A 391 12.84 15.26 -6.29
N MET A 392 11.87 15.17 -5.38
CA MET A 392 10.81 16.15 -5.25
C MET A 392 11.28 17.37 -4.44
N PRO A 393 10.86 18.60 -4.82
CA PRO A 393 11.17 19.81 -4.06
C PRO A 393 10.67 19.71 -2.62
N GLY A 394 11.52 20.10 -1.65
CA GLY A 394 11.16 20.13 -0.24
C GLY A 394 11.16 18.76 0.48
N ALA A 395 11.69 17.71 -0.15
CA ALA A 395 11.89 16.41 0.50
C ALA A 395 12.92 16.49 1.63
N VAL A 396 12.55 16.00 2.82
CA VAL A 396 13.42 15.95 4.01
C VAL A 396 13.46 14.55 4.61
N GLY A 397 14.53 14.21 5.35
CA GLY A 397 14.60 12.96 6.10
C GLY A 397 15.98 12.29 6.11
N THR A 398 16.11 11.20 6.87
CA THR A 398 17.39 10.50 7.07
C THR A 398 17.82 9.62 5.90
N ALA A 399 16.95 9.45 4.90
CA ALA A 399 17.19 8.62 3.73
C ALA A 399 17.17 9.40 2.42
N THR A 400 17.43 10.72 2.44
CA THR A 400 17.47 11.57 1.23
C THR A 400 18.77 11.48 0.44
N ASP A 401 19.87 11.10 1.08
CA ASP A 401 21.19 11.06 0.44
C ASP A 401 21.35 9.78 -0.41
N GLY A 402 21.53 9.93 -1.72
CA GLY A 402 21.82 8.84 -2.65
C GLY A 402 23.30 8.44 -2.63
N ALA A 403 23.60 7.18 -2.95
CA ALA A 403 24.99 6.75 -3.13
C ALA A 403 25.55 7.31 -4.45
N PRO A 404 26.84 7.69 -4.56
CA PRO A 404 27.44 8.16 -5.82
C PRO A 404 27.32 7.15 -6.98
N ALA A 405 27.25 5.85 -6.67
CA ALA A 405 27.01 4.76 -7.61
C ALA A 405 25.62 4.79 -8.27
N ASP A 406 24.68 5.57 -7.74
CA ASP A 406 23.29 5.65 -8.21
C ASP A 406 23.13 6.52 -9.47
N ARG A 407 24.19 7.22 -9.91
CA ARG A 407 24.09 8.13 -11.07
C ARG A 407 23.80 7.41 -12.39
N ILE A 408 24.44 6.26 -12.63
CA ILE A 408 24.24 5.48 -13.88
C ILE A 408 22.84 4.85 -13.88
N ALA A 409 22.45 4.24 -12.75
CA ALA A 409 21.11 3.69 -12.59
C ALA A 409 20.03 4.77 -12.71
N GLY A 410 20.25 5.94 -12.09
CA GLY A 410 19.37 7.09 -12.19
C GLY A 410 19.22 7.60 -13.62
N TRP A 411 20.34 7.74 -14.36
CA TRP A 411 20.32 8.10 -15.78
C TRP A 411 19.52 7.10 -16.61
N TYR A 412 19.74 5.80 -16.42
CA TYR A 412 19.02 4.75 -17.13
C TYR A 412 17.51 4.80 -16.84
N LEU A 413 17.13 4.93 -15.57
CA LEU A 413 15.73 5.00 -15.15
C LEU A 413 15.02 6.27 -15.65
N SER A 414 15.73 7.40 -15.79
CA SER A 414 15.18 8.59 -16.45
C SER A 414 14.88 8.29 -17.93
N ARG A 415 15.78 7.59 -18.62
CA ARG A 415 15.59 7.19 -20.03
C ARG A 415 14.44 6.19 -20.22
N VAL A 416 14.20 5.32 -19.24
CA VAL A 416 13.00 4.45 -19.17
C VAL A 416 11.74 5.30 -19.08
N GLN A 417 11.68 6.26 -18.15
CA GLN A 417 10.53 7.14 -17.96
C GLN A 417 10.22 8.00 -19.19
N GLU A 418 11.25 8.51 -19.89
CA GLU A 418 11.09 9.24 -21.15
C GLU A 418 10.42 8.43 -22.26
N ARG A 419 10.62 7.10 -22.27
CA ARG A 419 10.15 6.20 -23.33
C ARG A 419 8.84 5.49 -23.00
N ALA A 420 8.57 5.26 -21.71
CA ALA A 420 7.39 4.53 -21.25
C ALA A 420 6.04 5.05 -21.82
N PRO A 421 5.85 6.37 -22.05
CA PRO A 421 4.62 6.90 -22.65
C PRO A 421 4.40 6.50 -24.12
N GLY A 422 5.48 6.34 -24.90
CA GLY A 422 5.41 6.18 -26.36
C GLY A 422 5.81 4.78 -26.87
N ASP A 423 6.65 4.06 -26.14
CA ASP A 423 7.20 2.75 -26.52
C ASP A 423 6.43 1.62 -25.79
N PRO A 424 5.72 0.72 -26.52
CA PRO A 424 4.95 -0.35 -25.90
C PRO A 424 5.80 -1.38 -25.12
N VAL A 425 7.04 -1.64 -25.54
CA VAL A 425 7.95 -2.59 -24.88
C VAL A 425 8.44 -2.02 -23.55
N VAL A 426 8.94 -0.78 -23.58
CA VAL A 426 9.38 -0.08 -22.36
C VAL A 426 8.19 0.19 -21.44
N GLY A 427 7.08 0.66 -21.99
CA GLY A 427 5.87 0.96 -21.24
C GLY A 427 5.30 -0.27 -20.54
N ARG A 428 5.30 -1.45 -21.18
CA ARG A 428 4.86 -2.71 -20.54
C ARG A 428 5.70 -3.02 -19.31
N ALA A 429 7.03 -3.03 -19.46
CA ALA A 429 7.94 -3.33 -18.36
C ALA A 429 7.82 -2.30 -17.23
N PHE A 430 7.70 -1.01 -17.59
CA PHE A 430 7.51 0.08 -16.64
C PHE A 430 6.23 -0.10 -15.80
N ARG A 431 5.10 -0.38 -16.46
CA ARG A 431 3.82 -0.64 -15.78
C ARG A 431 3.85 -1.91 -14.93
N ALA A 432 4.50 -2.98 -15.39
CA ALA A 432 4.63 -4.22 -14.62
C ALA A 432 5.39 -4.00 -13.31
N VAL A 433 6.47 -3.21 -13.35
CA VAL A 433 7.24 -2.86 -12.15
C VAL A 433 6.45 -1.93 -11.22
N LEU A 434 5.79 -0.89 -11.75
CA LEU A 434 4.98 0.02 -10.91
C LEU A 434 3.78 -0.69 -10.26
N THR A 435 3.19 -1.68 -10.93
CA THR A 435 2.09 -2.50 -10.39
C THR A 435 2.59 -3.69 -9.55
N LEU A 436 3.89 -3.75 -9.25
CA LEU A 436 4.54 -4.76 -8.42
C LEU A 436 4.33 -6.20 -8.92
N SER A 437 4.04 -6.40 -10.21
CA SER A 437 3.87 -7.73 -10.81
C SER A 437 5.18 -8.32 -11.32
N GLU A 438 6.18 -7.49 -11.60
CA GLU A 438 7.52 -7.90 -12.00
C GLU A 438 8.59 -7.17 -11.17
N PRO A 439 9.78 -7.79 -10.96
CA PRO A 439 10.89 -7.14 -10.27
C PRO A 439 11.50 -6.01 -11.13
N VAL A 440 12.21 -5.07 -10.48
CA VAL A 440 12.88 -3.94 -11.17
C VAL A 440 13.86 -4.40 -12.27
N THR A 441 14.40 -5.62 -12.18
CA THR A 441 15.27 -6.22 -13.20
C THR A 441 14.59 -6.39 -14.55
N ALA A 442 13.25 -6.43 -14.61
CA ALA A 442 12.50 -6.46 -15.86
C ALA A 442 12.75 -5.22 -16.73
N LEU A 443 13.05 -4.07 -16.11
CA LEU A 443 13.43 -2.85 -16.85
C LEU A 443 14.75 -3.04 -17.61
N PHE A 444 15.59 -3.99 -17.21
CA PHE A 444 16.90 -4.26 -17.81
C PHE A 444 16.88 -5.47 -18.75
N ALA A 445 15.71 -6.06 -19.02
CA ALA A 445 15.58 -7.15 -19.97
C ALA A 445 16.10 -6.74 -21.36
N PRO A 446 16.76 -7.63 -22.14
CA PRO A 446 17.44 -7.24 -23.38
C PRO A 446 16.59 -6.42 -24.36
N PRO A 447 15.30 -6.72 -24.61
CA PRO A 447 14.46 -5.89 -25.49
C PRO A 447 14.24 -4.48 -24.94
N VAL A 448 14.03 -4.35 -23.62
CA VAL A 448 13.81 -3.06 -22.94
C VAL A 448 15.11 -2.26 -22.93
N ALA A 449 16.24 -2.88 -22.56
CA ALA A 449 17.54 -2.24 -22.57
C ALA A 449 17.94 -1.75 -23.98
N ARG A 450 17.67 -2.54 -25.02
CA ARG A 450 17.90 -2.13 -26.40
C ARG A 450 17.08 -0.88 -26.77
N ALA A 451 15.79 -0.88 -26.45
CA ALA A 451 14.91 0.26 -26.72
C ALA A 451 15.33 1.52 -25.94
N VAL A 452 15.73 1.36 -24.67
CA VAL A 452 16.17 2.46 -23.79
C VAL A 452 17.51 3.05 -24.22
N LEU A 453 18.47 2.21 -24.58
CA LEU A 453 19.84 2.63 -24.90
C LEU A 453 19.97 3.16 -26.34
N PHE A 454 19.31 2.50 -27.30
CA PHE A 454 19.54 2.75 -28.73
C PHE A 454 18.31 3.27 -29.48
N GLY A 455 17.12 3.18 -28.90
CA GLY A 455 15.89 3.70 -29.51
C GLY A 455 15.68 5.19 -29.23
N PRO A 456 15.20 5.99 -30.20
CA PRO A 456 14.71 7.33 -29.92
C PRO A 456 13.42 7.26 -29.06
N PRO A 457 13.08 8.29 -28.27
CA PRO A 457 11.77 8.37 -27.64
C PRO A 457 10.65 8.26 -28.69
N GLY A 458 9.70 7.36 -28.47
CA GLY A 458 8.54 7.22 -29.36
C GLY A 458 7.65 8.48 -29.36
N PRO A 459 6.88 8.71 -30.43
CA PRO A 459 5.92 9.80 -30.46
C PRO A 459 4.86 9.60 -29.37
N THR A 460 4.47 10.70 -28.74
CA THR A 460 3.41 10.74 -27.73
C THR A 460 2.32 11.69 -28.20
N PRO A 461 1.05 11.49 -27.80
CA PRO A 461 -0.01 12.46 -28.08
C PRO A 461 0.36 13.86 -27.57
N THR A 462 -0.06 14.90 -28.30
CA THR A 462 0.08 16.30 -27.87
C THR A 462 -1.07 16.73 -26.96
N GLU A 463 -2.24 16.13 -27.17
CA GLU A 463 -3.47 16.32 -26.40
C GLU A 463 -3.86 15.02 -25.68
N PRO A 464 -4.69 15.07 -24.62
CA PRO A 464 -5.16 13.87 -23.94
C PRO A 464 -5.88 12.94 -24.94
N PRO A 465 -5.43 11.67 -25.09
CA PRO A 465 -6.04 10.76 -26.05
C PRO A 465 -7.44 10.33 -25.60
N ALA A 466 -8.47 10.82 -26.29
CA ALA A 466 -9.87 10.55 -25.96
C ALA A 466 -10.29 9.08 -26.21
N THR A 467 -9.63 8.37 -27.13
CA THR A 467 -9.92 6.97 -27.45
C THR A 467 -8.67 6.08 -27.43
N PRO A 468 -8.79 4.79 -27.10
CA PRO A 468 -7.70 3.83 -27.23
C PRO A 468 -7.31 3.61 -28.69
N GLU A 469 -6.03 3.37 -28.93
CA GLU A 469 -5.54 2.97 -30.23
C GLU A 469 -6.08 1.57 -30.57
N ARG A 470 -6.85 1.47 -31.64
CA ARG A 470 -7.34 0.18 -32.14
C ARG A 470 -6.16 -0.60 -32.70
N SER A 471 -6.02 -1.88 -32.34
CA SER A 471 -4.97 -2.71 -32.93
C SER A 471 -5.22 -2.81 -34.44
N VAL A 472 -4.30 -2.31 -35.25
CA VAL A 472 -4.28 -2.63 -36.68
C VAL A 472 -3.91 -4.11 -36.74
N ALA A 473 -4.86 -4.97 -37.08
CA ALA A 473 -4.54 -6.36 -37.41
C ALA A 473 -3.46 -6.33 -38.51
N PRO A 474 -2.41 -7.17 -38.44
CA PRO A 474 -1.44 -7.21 -39.53
C PRO A 474 -2.20 -7.54 -40.82
N ALA A 475 -2.05 -6.69 -41.84
CA ALA A 475 -2.53 -7.01 -43.18
C ALA A 475 -1.92 -8.37 -43.56
N GLY A 476 -2.80 -9.34 -43.82
CA GLY A 476 -2.46 -10.75 -44.00
C GLY A 476 -1.62 -11.04 -45.23
#